data_AF-A0A836SYJ2-F1
#
_entry.id   AF-A0A836SYJ2-F1
#
_cell.length_a   1.000
_cell.length_b   1.000
_cell.length_c   1.000
_cell.angle_alpha   90.00
_cell.angle_beta   90.00
_cell.angle_gamma   90.00
#
_symmetry.space_group_name_H-M   'P 1'
#
loop_
_entity.id
_entity.type
_entity.pdbx_description
1 polymer ?
#
loop_
_entity_poly.entity_id
_entity_poly.type
_entity_poly.pdbx_seq_one_letter_code
_entity_poly.pdbx_strand_id
1 'polypeptide(L)' 'MDDLDKEILNEIQWSFPLVTRPFDSIAKKFNTTPKIVKERLNNLKEIGVLRQLSAIFDTRKLGYTSSLVAME' A
#
# COMPACT_ATOMS: atom_id res chain seq x y z
N MET A 1 -16.20 3.76 -3.53
CA MET A 1 -15.29 2.60 -3.36
C MET A 1 -16.09 1.36 -3.68
N ASP A 2 -15.72 0.64 -4.74
CA ASP A 2 -16.35 -0.63 -5.10
C ASP A 2 -15.64 -1.82 -4.43
N ASP A 3 -16.07 -3.05 -4.71
CA ASP A 3 -15.50 -4.23 -4.07
C ASP A 3 -14.08 -4.54 -4.58
N LEU A 4 -13.77 -4.20 -5.83
CA LEU A 4 -12.43 -4.34 -6.38
C LEU A 4 -11.43 -3.41 -5.68
N ASP A 5 -11.83 -2.16 -5.38
CA ASP A 5 -10.99 -1.24 -4.60
C ASP A 5 -10.64 -1.82 -3.22
N LYS A 6 -11.62 -2.42 -2.53
CA LYS A 6 -11.42 -3.04 -1.21
C LYS A 6 -10.46 -4.23 -1.31
N GLU A 7 -10.64 -5.08 -2.32
CA GLU A 7 -9.78 -6.24 -2.53
C GLU A 7 -8.33 -5.85 -2.84
N ILE A 8 -8.14 -4.84 -3.70
CA ILE A 8 -6.81 -4.31 -4.00
C ILE A 8 -6.17 -3.70 -2.74
N LEU A 9 -6.92 -2.92 -1.96
CA LEU A 9 -6.43 -2.34 -0.70
C LEU A 9 -6.01 -3.43 0.30
N ASN A 10 -6.87 -4.42 0.51
CA ASN A 10 -6.56 -5.55 1.39
C ASN A 10 -5.28 -6.27 0.95
N GLU A 11 -5.12 -6.50 -0.35
CA GLU A 11 -3.91 -7.16 -0.86
C GLU A 11 -2.65 -6.36 -0.56
N ILE A 12 -2.61 -5.08 -0.93
CA ILE A 12 -1.39 -4.28 -0.79
C ILE A 12 -1.04 -3.97 0.67
N GLN A 13 -2.02 -4.02 1.58
CA GLN A 13 -1.79 -3.86 3.01
C GLN A 13 -1.00 -5.03 3.61
N TRP A 14 -1.28 -6.26 3.16
CA TRP A 14 -0.62 -7.46 3.67
C TRP A 14 0.62 -7.85 2.86
N SER A 15 0.55 -7.68 1.53
CA SER A 15 1.55 -8.16 0.60
C SER A 15 1.70 -7.19 -0.57
N PHE A 16 2.83 -6.47 -0.59
CA PHE A 16 3.24 -5.71 -1.76
C PHE A 16 4.35 -6.47 -2.51
N PRO A 17 4.13 -6.91 -3.77
CA PRO A 17 5.11 -7.72 -4.49
C PRO A 17 6.45 -7.00 -4.69
N LEU A 18 7.56 -7.62 -4.29
CA LEU A 18 8.92 -7.11 -4.49
C LEU A 18 9.52 -7.61 -5.81
N VAL A 19 8.89 -7.23 -6.92
CA VAL A 19 9.31 -7.58 -8.29
C VAL A 19 9.48 -6.31 -9.11
N THR A 20 10.13 -6.40 -10.29
CA THR A 20 10.38 -5.25 -11.17
C THR A 20 9.11 -4.49 -11.57
N ARG A 21 7.98 -5.20 -11.69
CA ARG A 21 6.69 -4.66 -12.12
C ARG A 21 5.57 -5.05 -11.14
N PRO A 22 5.50 -4.43 -9.96
CA PRO A 22 4.59 -4.86 -8.89
C PRO A 22 3.13 -4.70 -9.27
N PHE A 23 2.75 -3.59 -9.91
CA PHE A 23 1.38 -3.34 -10.36
C PHE A 23 0.93 -4.32 -11.46
N ASP A 24 1.85 -4.84 -12.27
CA ASP A 24 1.53 -5.89 -13.24
C ASP A 24 1.22 -7.21 -12.53
N SER A 25 1.98 -7.54 -11.48
CA SER A 25 1.69 -8.72 -10.65
C SER A 25 0.35 -8.60 -9.93
N ILE A 26 0.04 -7.43 -9.36
CA ILE A 26 -1.24 -7.17 -8.69
C ILE A 26 -2.39 -7.24 -9.70
N ALA A 27 -2.24 -6.60 -10.86
CA ALA A 27 -3.26 -6.61 -11.90
C ALA A 27 -3.58 -8.02 -12.39
N LYS A 28 -2.56 -8.88 -12.54
CA LYS A 28 -2.74 -10.29 -12.89
C LYS A 28 -3.58 -11.05 -11.87
N LYS A 29 -3.40 -10.76 -10.57
CA LYS A 29 -4.17 -11.40 -9.49
C LYS A 29 -5.66 -11.07 -9.55
N PHE A 30 -5.99 -9.83 -9.88
CA PHE A 30 -7.37 -9.34 -9.96
C PHE A 30 -7.94 -9.33 -11.38
N ASN A 31 -7.30 -10.05 -12.31
CA ASN A 31 -7.70 -10.17 -13.70
C ASN A 31 -8.00 -8.81 -14.38
N THR A 32 -7.15 -7.82 -14.11
CA THR A 32 -7.29 -6.44 -14.58
C THR A 32 -6.00 -5.95 -15.25
N THR A 33 -5.93 -4.65 -15.55
CA THR A 33 -4.73 -4.03 -16.13
C THR A 33 -3.94 -3.24 -15.10
N PRO A 34 -2.61 -3.11 -15.25
CA PRO A 34 -1.79 -2.29 -14.35
C PRO A 34 -2.23 -0.82 -14.31
N LYS A 35 -2.79 -0.32 -15.42
CA LYS A 35 -3.33 1.04 -15.52
C LYS A 35 -4.51 1.23 -14.56
N ILE A 36 -5.48 0.31 -14.58
CA ILE A 36 -6.66 0.35 -13.71
C ILE A 36 -6.26 0.30 -12.23
N VAL A 37 -5.31 -0.57 -11.86
CA VAL A 37 -4.82 -0.65 -10.48
C VAL A 37 -4.22 0.69 -10.03
N LYS A 38 -3.37 1.30 -10.85
CA LYS A 38 -2.74 2.60 -10.54
C LYS A 38 -3.77 3.72 -10.43
N GLU A 39 -4.72 3.78 -11.36
CA GLU A 39 -5.77 4.79 -11.38
C GLU A 39 -6.64 4.72 -10.11
N ARG A 40 -7.05 3.50 -9.72
CA ARG A 40 -7.81 3.27 -8.49
C ARG A 40 -7.03 3.67 -7.25
N LEU A 41 -5.77 3.23 -7.13
CA LEU A 41 -4.93 3.58 -5.98
C LEU A 41 -4.66 5.09 -5.88
N ASN A 42 -4.48 5.77 -7.01
CA ASN A 42 -4.31 7.22 -7.02
C ASN A 42 -5.60 7.93 -6.58
N ASN A 43 -6.76 7.53 -7.09
CA ASN A 43 -8.04 8.09 -6.65
C ASN A 43 -8.25 7.88 -5.14
N LEU A 44 -8.01 6.66 -4.64
CA LEU A 44 -8.10 6.35 -3.21
C LEU A 44 -7.15 7.19 -2.36
N LYS A 45 -5.98 7.54 -2.90
CA LYS A 45 -5.03 8.44 -2.24
C LYS A 45 -5.52 9.88 -2.23
N GLU A 46 -6.07 10.36 -3.34
CA GLU A 46 -6.61 11.73 -3.48
C GLU A 46 -7.79 11.98 -2.55
N ILE A 47 -8.69 11.01 -2.39
CA ILE A 47 -9.85 11.12 -1.47
C ILE A 47 -9.49 10.83 0.00
N GLY A 48 -8.21 10.54 0.30
CA GLY A 48 -7.72 10.34 1.66
C GLY A 48 -7.96 8.95 2.27
N VAL A 49 -8.49 7.99 1.51
CA VAL A 49 -8.65 6.59 1.97
C VAL A 49 -7.29 5.90 2.08
N LEU A 50 -6.46 6.02 1.05
CA LEU A 50 -5.07 5.55 1.05
C LEU A 50 -4.14 6.67 1.51
N ARG A 51 -3.79 6.70 2.80
CA ARG A 51 -2.94 7.75 3.37
C ARG A 51 -1.51 7.72 2.84
N GLN A 52 -0.90 6.53 2.81
CA GLN A 52 0.50 6.37 2.44
C GLN A 52 0.75 4.95 1.93
N LEU A 53 1.57 4.84 0.88
CA LEU A 53 2.12 3.59 0.37
C LEU A 53 3.65 3.74 0.38
N SER A 54 4.30 3.14 1.37
CA SER A 54 5.75 3.24 1.55
C SER A 54 6.31 1.97 2.18
N ALA A 55 7.64 1.85 2.15
CA ALA A 55 8.33 0.83 2.94
C ALA A 55 8.11 1.09 4.44
N ILE A 56 8.03 -0.01 5.20
CA ILE A 56 8.07 -0.01 6.67
C ILE A 56 9.43 -0.56 7.07
N PHE A 57 10.18 0.20 7.87
CA PHE A 57 11.51 -0.17 8.32
C PHE A 57 11.48 -0.54 9.81
N ASP A 58 12.24 -1.57 10.19
CA ASP A 58 12.51 -1.87 11.59
C ASP A 58 13.57 -0.88 12.10
N THR A 59 13.12 0.15 12.80
CA THR A 59 13.97 1.24 13.30
C THR A 59 15.07 0.74 14.24
N ARG A 60 14.83 -0.34 15.00
CA ARG A 60 15.84 -0.94 15.89
C ARG A 60 16.99 -1.54 15.11
N LYS A 61 16.71 -2.21 13.98
CA LYS A 61 17.75 -2.77 13.10
C LYS A 61 18.56 -1.68 12.40
N LEU A 62 17.99 -0.49 12.26
CA LEU A 62 18.68 0.68 11.74
C LEU A 62 19.46 1.47 12.81
N GLY A 63 19.49 0.99 14.07
CA GLY A 63 20.20 1.63 15.17
C GLY A 63 19.48 2.82 15.82
N TYR A 64 18.20 3.03 15.49
CA TYR A 64 17.39 4.08 16.10
C TYR A 64 16.75 3.59 17.40
N THR A 65 16.72 4.49 18.39
CA THR A 65 16.00 4.29 19.66
C THR A 65 14.76 5.18 19.66
N SER A 66 13.58 4.59 19.89
CA SER A 66 12.31 5.32 20.01
C SER A 66 11.81 5.29 21.44
N SER A 67 11.17 6.38 21.89
CA SER A 67 10.42 6.45 23.14
C SER A 67 8.98 6.87 22.86
N LEU A 68 8.01 6.19 23.48
CA LEU A 68 6.60 6.60 23.44
C LEU A 68 6.40 7.59 24.59
N VAL A 69 6.10 8.84 24.25
CA VAL A 69 5.87 9.91 25.23
C VAL A 69 4.43 10.38 25.13
N ALA A 70 3.74 10.42 26.27
CA ALA A 70 2.46 11.10 26.42
C ALA A 70 2.69 12.35 27.27
N MET A 71 2.09 13.47 26.86
CA MET A 71 2.10 14.73 27.61
C MET A 71 0.65 15.12 27.91
N GLU A 72 0.44 15.71 29.09
CA GLU A 72 -0.83 16.32 29.52
C GLU A 72 -1.07 17.66 28.82
#